data_AF-A0A1X0UL92-F1
#
_entry.id   AF-A0A1X0UL92-F1
#
_cell.length_a   1.000
_cell.length_b   1.000
_cell.length_c   1.000
_cell.angle_alpha   90.00
_cell.angle_beta   90.00
_cell.angle_gamma   90.00
#
_symmetry.space_group_name_H-M   'P 1'
#
loop_
_entity.id
_entity.type
_entity.pdbx_description
1 polymer ?
#
loop_
_entity_poly.entity_id
_entity_poly.type
_entity_poly.pdbx_seq_one_letter_code
_entity_poly.pdbx_strand_id
1 'polypeptide(L)'
;MPESHSMTTTRMLASKVPEVTLYFWIIKILGTTVGETAADALNMDLGFGLTGTTVVVGIMLVAALLYQFTLRRYVPWAYWLVVILISVAGTLITDNLTDKFGVPLATSTGFFTAGLILTFATWYISEGTLSIHSIRTRRREGFYWLAILFTFALGTAAGDLVAEQIELGYLTSALIFAAIIALVTAAYYGLRLNAVLAFWIAYIVTRPLGASIGDYLTQDKTAGGLGLGSTIVTTVFVIAIVGSVAYLSITKADVLDTAADNSNAEDAARA
;
A
#
# COMPACT_ATOMS: atom_id res chain seq x y z
N MET A 1 6.59 31.23 -46.52
CA MET A 1 6.25 31.29 -45.08
C MET A 1 5.34 30.11 -44.80
N PRO A 2 5.80 29.03 -44.16
CA PRO A 2 4.91 27.97 -43.68
C PRO A 2 4.46 28.29 -42.25
N GLU A 3 3.20 27.98 -42.00
CA GLU A 3 2.45 28.27 -40.78
C GLU A 3 3.04 27.53 -39.57
N SER A 4 3.24 28.27 -38.48
CA SER A 4 3.61 27.71 -37.18
C SER A 4 2.41 27.01 -36.56
N HIS A 5 2.37 25.67 -36.60
CA HIS A 5 1.47 24.90 -35.76
C HIS A 5 1.80 25.15 -34.30
N SER A 6 0.97 25.95 -33.63
CA SER A 6 0.88 26.08 -32.19
C SER A 6 0.53 24.72 -31.58
N MET A 7 1.53 23.89 -31.30
CA MET A 7 1.36 22.75 -30.41
C MET A 7 1.13 23.29 -29.00
N THR A 8 -0.14 23.41 -28.63
CA THR A 8 -0.60 23.66 -27.27
C THR A 8 0.02 22.59 -26.39
N THR A 9 1.11 22.95 -25.70
CA THR A 9 1.75 22.12 -24.69
C THR A 9 0.74 21.96 -23.55
N THR A 10 -0.11 20.94 -23.67
CA THR A 10 -0.94 20.50 -22.56
C THR A 10 0.03 20.09 -21.48
N ARG A 11 0.21 20.96 -20.48
CA ARG A 11 1.08 20.76 -19.33
C ARG A 11 0.63 19.46 -18.66
N MET A 12 1.25 18.33 -19.02
CA MET A 12 0.92 17.03 -18.45
C MET A 12 1.16 17.14 -16.96
N LEU A 13 0.08 17.16 -16.17
CA LEU A 13 0.17 17.11 -14.72
C LEU A 13 0.95 15.82 -14.37
N ALA A 14 2.08 15.99 -13.70
CA ALA A 14 2.90 14.87 -13.23
C ALA A 14 2.05 13.93 -12.36
N SER A 15 2.25 12.62 -12.48
CA SER A 15 1.60 11.64 -11.61
C SER A 15 1.88 11.99 -10.14
N LYS A 16 0.90 11.72 -9.27
CA LYS A 16 1.07 11.84 -7.82
C LYS A 16 1.53 10.54 -7.15
N VAL A 17 1.70 9.47 -7.92
CA VAL A 17 2.05 8.13 -7.46
C VAL A 17 3.42 7.76 -8.02
N PRO A 18 4.28 7.04 -7.26
CA PRO A 18 5.58 6.58 -7.74
C PRO A 18 5.45 5.65 -8.94
N GLU A 19 6.53 5.52 -9.70
CA GLU A 19 6.67 4.43 -10.65
C GLU A 19 6.70 3.07 -9.93
N VAL A 20 6.06 2.06 -10.52
CA VAL A 20 6.04 0.68 -9.98
C VAL A 20 7.36 -0.03 -10.32
N THR A 21 8.43 0.41 -9.67
CA THR A 21 9.76 -0.19 -9.78
C THR A 21 9.98 -1.26 -8.69
N LEU A 22 11.14 -1.90 -8.67
CA LEU A 22 11.50 -2.82 -7.58
C LEU A 22 11.48 -2.11 -6.20
N TYR A 23 11.92 -0.84 -6.14
CA TYR A 23 11.92 -0.05 -4.91
C TYR A 23 10.50 0.16 -4.35
N PHE A 24 9.51 0.34 -5.23
CA PHE A 24 8.12 0.43 -4.83
C PHE A 24 7.69 -0.82 -4.06
N TRP A 25 8.00 -2.02 -4.59
CA TRP A 25 7.63 -3.27 -3.93
C TRP A 25 8.39 -3.49 -2.62
N ILE A 26 9.69 -3.15 -2.56
CA ILE A 26 10.50 -3.25 -1.35
C ILE A 26 9.90 -2.38 -0.24
N ILE A 27 9.75 -1.07 -0.47
CA ILE A 27 9.26 -0.16 0.57
C ILE A 27 7.82 -0.51 0.95
N LYS A 28 7.02 -0.98 -0.01
CA LYS A 28 5.67 -1.44 0.28
C LYS A 28 5.65 -2.64 1.21
N ILE A 29 6.44 -3.69 0.95
CA ILE A 29 6.51 -4.88 1.79
C ILE A 29 7.04 -4.51 3.18
N LEU A 30 8.05 -3.64 3.26
CA LEU A 30 8.50 -3.12 4.55
C LEU A 30 7.40 -2.34 5.28
N GLY A 31 6.67 -1.49 4.56
CA GLY A 31 5.58 -0.66 5.08
C GLY A 31 4.40 -1.48 5.58
N THR A 32 4.05 -2.57 4.90
CA THR A 32 3.00 -3.48 5.36
C THR A 32 3.44 -4.18 6.65
N THR A 33 4.66 -4.69 6.74
CA THR A 33 5.15 -5.28 8.00
C THR A 33 5.22 -4.26 9.15
N VAL A 34 5.62 -3.00 8.88
CA VAL A 34 5.58 -1.94 9.90
C VAL A 34 4.16 -1.65 10.38
N GLY A 35 3.17 -1.65 9.49
CA GLY A 35 1.80 -1.35 9.88
C GLY A 35 1.27 -2.23 11.00
N GLU A 36 1.56 -3.52 10.91
CA GLU A 36 1.18 -4.54 11.89
C GLU A 36 1.93 -4.32 13.20
N THR A 37 3.25 -4.41 13.13
CA THR A 37 4.12 -4.34 14.32
C THR A 37 4.04 -2.99 15.04
N ALA A 38 3.81 -1.88 14.32
CA ALA A 38 3.64 -0.57 14.93
C ALA A 38 2.27 -0.41 15.59
N ALA A 39 1.20 -1.02 15.05
CA ALA A 39 -0.09 -1.05 15.72
C ALA A 39 0.04 -1.77 17.07
N ASP A 40 0.71 -2.93 17.09
CA ASP A 40 1.01 -3.70 18.29
C ASP A 40 1.85 -2.91 19.31
N ALA A 41 2.96 -2.31 18.86
CA ALA A 41 3.84 -1.54 19.73
C ALA A 41 3.11 -0.34 20.36
N LEU A 42 2.30 0.39 19.58
CA LEU A 42 1.52 1.52 20.09
C LEU A 42 0.41 1.08 21.05
N ASN A 43 -0.21 -0.08 20.80
CA ASN A 43 -1.29 -0.62 21.63
C ASN A 43 -0.76 -1.20 22.95
N MET A 44 0.24 -2.08 22.89
CA MET A 44 0.74 -2.84 24.04
C MET A 44 1.82 -2.09 24.84
N ASP A 45 2.78 -1.44 24.18
CA ASP A 45 3.96 -0.89 24.87
C ASP A 45 3.73 0.54 25.39
N LEU A 46 2.92 1.34 24.70
CA LEU A 46 2.63 2.73 25.12
C LEU A 46 1.38 2.86 25.99
N GLY A 47 0.62 1.78 26.19
CA GLY A 47 -0.53 1.75 27.10
C GLY A 47 -1.70 2.66 26.70
N PHE A 48 -1.73 3.14 25.45
CA PHE A 48 -2.87 3.92 24.94
C PHE A 48 -4.14 3.09 24.81
N GLY A 49 -3.99 1.76 24.77
CA GLY A 49 -5.06 0.83 24.44
C GLY A 49 -5.54 1.01 23.00
N LEU A 50 -6.24 -0.01 22.50
CA LEU A 50 -6.57 -0.12 21.08
C LEU A 50 -7.28 1.14 20.54
N THR A 51 -8.27 1.64 21.27
CA THR A 51 -9.05 2.82 20.85
C THR A 51 -8.26 4.13 20.93
N GLY A 52 -7.41 4.31 21.94
CA GLY A 52 -6.58 5.50 22.05
C GLY A 52 -5.61 5.59 20.87
N THR A 53 -4.96 4.47 20.56
CA THR A 53 -4.05 4.34 19.42
C THR A 53 -4.78 4.61 18.10
N THR A 54 -5.98 4.05 17.89
CA THR A 54 -6.78 4.31 16.67
C THR A 54 -7.12 5.78 16.48
N VAL A 55 -7.48 6.50 17.56
CA VAL A 55 -7.79 7.92 17.47
C VAL A 55 -6.56 8.73 17.08
N VAL A 56 -5.42 8.48 17.73
CA VAL A 56 -4.17 9.21 17.45
C VAL A 56 -3.71 8.97 16.01
N VAL A 57 -3.62 7.70 15.59
CA VAL A 57 -3.22 7.34 14.22
C VAL A 57 -4.23 7.86 13.21
N GLY A 58 -5.52 7.82 13.52
CA GLY A 58 -6.58 8.36 12.67
C GLY A 58 -6.44 9.87 12.43
N ILE A 59 -6.14 10.65 13.48
CA ILE A 59 -5.89 12.10 13.37
C ILE A 59 -4.65 12.35 12.50
N MET A 60 -3.56 11.61 12.73
CA MET A 60 -2.34 11.72 11.94
C MET A 60 -2.59 11.38 10.47
N LEU A 61 -3.33 10.31 10.20
CA LEU A 61 -3.70 9.88 8.85
C LEU A 61 -4.53 10.96 8.13
N VAL A 62 -5.54 11.52 8.79
CA VAL A 62 -6.36 12.60 8.21
C VAL A 62 -5.49 13.82 7.90
N ALA A 63 -4.62 14.23 8.83
CA ALA A 63 -3.71 15.36 8.60
C ALA A 63 -2.75 15.10 7.42
N ALA A 64 -2.17 13.90 7.34
CA ALA A 64 -1.27 13.51 6.26
C ALA A 64 -2.00 13.45 4.90
N LEU A 65 -3.22 12.91 4.86
CA LEU A 65 -4.06 12.90 3.66
C LEU A 65 -4.41 14.33 3.21
N LEU A 66 -4.84 15.19 4.13
CA LEU A 66 -5.14 16.60 3.82
C LEU A 66 -3.92 17.29 3.21
N TYR A 67 -2.74 17.08 3.79
CA TYR A 67 -1.49 17.59 3.24
C TYR A 67 -1.18 17.00 1.85
N GLN A 68 -1.32 15.68 1.68
CA GLN A 68 -1.12 14.99 0.40
C GLN A 68 -2.02 15.55 -0.71
N PHE A 69 -3.29 15.82 -0.43
CA PHE A 69 -4.22 16.43 -1.39
C PHE A 69 -3.83 17.86 -1.82
N THR A 70 -2.99 18.56 -1.04
CA THR A 70 -2.45 19.87 -1.43
C THR A 70 -1.31 19.76 -2.45
N LEU A 71 -0.58 18.64 -2.45
CA LEU A 71 0.57 18.43 -3.31
C LEU A 71 0.13 18.22 -4.76
N ARG A 72 0.79 18.90 -5.71
CA ARG A 72 0.45 18.84 -7.15
C ARG A 72 1.30 17.87 -7.96
N ARG A 73 2.29 17.25 -7.32
CA ARG A 73 3.24 16.30 -7.91
C ARG A 73 3.57 15.23 -6.88
N TYR A 74 4.08 14.10 -7.34
CA TYR A 74 4.64 13.08 -6.46
C TYR A 74 5.74 13.66 -5.56
N VAL A 75 5.60 13.46 -4.26
CA VAL A 75 6.60 13.79 -3.24
C VAL A 75 6.82 12.51 -2.43
N PRO A 76 7.98 11.85 -2.56
CA PRO A 76 8.19 10.50 -2.02
C PRO A 76 7.86 10.37 -0.54
N TRP A 77 8.42 11.25 0.31
CA TRP A 77 8.21 11.18 1.75
C TRP A 77 6.75 11.36 2.16
N ALA A 78 6.00 12.26 1.52
CA ALA A 78 4.61 12.54 1.87
C ALA A 78 3.70 11.36 1.49
N TYR A 79 3.93 10.79 0.30
CA TYR A 79 3.21 9.61 -0.16
C TYR A 79 3.47 8.39 0.74
N TRP A 80 4.74 8.10 1.04
CA TRP A 80 5.10 6.94 1.86
C TRP A 80 4.63 7.11 3.31
N LEU A 81 4.63 8.34 3.84
CA LEU A 81 4.04 8.64 5.15
C LEU A 81 2.55 8.27 5.19
N VAL A 82 1.78 8.67 4.17
CA VAL A 82 0.35 8.30 4.08
C VAL A 82 0.19 6.78 3.98
N VAL A 83 1.00 6.11 3.15
CA VAL A 83 0.95 4.64 3.02
C VAL A 83 1.21 3.94 4.36
N ILE A 84 2.21 4.38 5.12
CA ILE A 84 2.53 3.81 6.44
C ILE A 84 1.40 4.07 7.42
N LEU A 85 0.87 5.30 7.47
CA LEU A 85 -0.25 5.64 8.36
C LEU A 85 -1.53 4.87 8.01
N ILE A 86 -1.81 4.66 6.73
CA ILE A 86 -2.91 3.79 6.29
C ILE A 86 -2.64 2.35 6.71
N SER A 87 -1.39 1.90 6.66
CA SER A 87 -1.05 0.54 7.09
C SER A 87 -1.36 0.29 8.55
N VAL A 88 -0.93 1.21 9.42
CA VAL A 88 -1.21 1.13 10.86
C VAL A 88 -2.70 1.29 11.12
N ALA A 89 -3.36 2.26 10.47
CA ALA A 89 -4.79 2.48 10.63
C ALA A 89 -5.64 1.29 10.17
N GLY A 90 -5.24 0.62 9.07
CA GLY A 90 -5.92 -0.54 8.53
C GLY A 90 -5.92 -1.71 9.52
N THR A 91 -4.78 -2.00 10.14
CA THR A 91 -4.67 -2.99 11.23
C THR A 91 -5.57 -2.60 12.39
N LEU A 92 -5.41 -1.40 12.94
CA LEU A 92 -6.21 -0.94 14.08
C LEU A 92 -7.72 -0.95 13.83
N ILE A 93 -8.18 -0.66 12.61
CA ILE A 93 -9.61 -0.75 12.26
C ILE A 93 -10.08 -2.20 12.35
N THR A 94 -9.32 -3.13 11.78
CA THR A 94 -9.60 -4.57 11.82
C THR A 94 -9.64 -5.07 13.27
N ASP A 95 -8.61 -4.78 14.06
CA ASP A 95 -8.49 -5.25 15.44
C ASP A 95 -9.62 -4.69 16.32
N ASN A 96 -10.03 -3.43 16.11
CA ASN A 96 -11.17 -2.89 16.86
C ASN A 96 -12.45 -3.67 16.53
N LEU A 97 -12.66 -4.04 15.26
CA LEU A 97 -13.81 -4.84 14.85
C LEU A 97 -13.76 -6.23 15.47
N THR A 98 -12.62 -6.92 15.37
CA THR A 98 -12.50 -8.33 15.80
C THR A 98 -12.34 -8.47 17.30
N ASP A 99 -11.38 -7.77 17.89
CA ASP A 99 -10.93 -8.05 19.26
C ASP A 99 -11.74 -7.26 20.28
N LYS A 100 -12.08 -6.01 19.95
CA LYS A 100 -12.86 -5.15 20.84
C LYS A 100 -14.37 -5.33 20.66
N PHE A 101 -14.85 -5.37 19.42
CA PHE A 101 -16.28 -5.50 19.13
C PHE A 101 -16.74 -6.95 18.92
N GLY A 102 -15.82 -7.92 18.89
CA GLY A 102 -16.15 -9.34 18.76
C GLY A 102 -16.71 -9.75 17.40
N VAL A 103 -16.49 -8.94 16.35
CA VAL A 103 -16.95 -9.25 15.00
C VAL A 103 -16.09 -10.38 14.42
N PRO A 104 -16.68 -11.49 13.95
CA PRO A 104 -15.88 -12.58 13.39
C PRO A 104 -14.98 -12.14 12.24
N LEU A 105 -13.73 -12.62 12.21
CA LEU A 105 -12.73 -12.35 11.15
C LEU A 105 -13.27 -12.60 9.74
N ALA A 106 -14.06 -13.67 9.54
CA ALA A 106 -14.71 -13.96 8.26
C ALA A 106 -15.69 -12.86 7.82
N THR A 107 -16.44 -12.29 8.78
CA THR A 107 -17.37 -11.19 8.54
C THR A 107 -16.64 -9.90 8.23
N SER A 108 -15.58 -9.56 8.99
CA SER A 108 -14.73 -8.39 8.72
C SER A 108 -14.05 -8.49 7.35
N THR A 109 -13.50 -9.65 7.01
CA THR A 109 -12.91 -9.94 5.70
C THR A 109 -13.94 -9.77 4.57
N GLY A 110 -15.15 -10.31 4.73
CA GLY A 110 -16.23 -10.15 3.77
C GLY A 110 -16.66 -8.68 3.59
N PHE A 111 -16.76 -7.94 4.70
CA PHE A 111 -17.09 -6.52 4.69
C PHE A 111 -16.04 -5.67 3.95
N PHE A 112 -14.75 -5.85 4.26
CA PHE A 112 -13.69 -5.12 3.57
C PHE A 112 -13.55 -5.53 2.11
N THR A 113 -13.79 -6.80 1.78
CA THR A 113 -13.84 -7.28 0.39
C THR A 113 -14.96 -6.57 -0.39
N ALA A 114 -16.16 -6.51 0.17
CA ALA A 114 -17.29 -5.81 -0.45
C ALA A 114 -17.00 -4.31 -0.61
N GLY A 115 -16.44 -3.67 0.41
CA GLY A 115 -16.03 -2.26 0.36
C GLY A 115 -14.98 -1.98 -0.70
N LEU A 116 -13.99 -2.87 -0.85
CA LEU A 116 -12.96 -2.77 -1.89
C LEU A 116 -13.55 -2.92 -3.29
N ILE A 117 -14.41 -3.93 -3.50
CA ILE A 117 -15.10 -4.15 -4.78
C ILE A 117 -15.96 -2.93 -5.14
N LEU A 118 -16.72 -2.40 -4.18
CA LEU A 118 -17.55 -1.22 -4.39
C LEU A 118 -16.70 0.00 -4.74
N THR A 119 -15.54 0.15 -4.10
CA THR A 119 -14.58 1.23 -4.39
C THR A 119 -14.04 1.10 -5.82
N PHE A 120 -13.62 -0.09 -6.24
CA PHE A 120 -13.17 -0.30 -7.63
C PHE A 120 -14.29 -0.12 -8.64
N ALA A 121 -15.50 -0.60 -8.36
CA ALA A 121 -16.64 -0.45 -9.24
C ALA A 121 -17.01 1.03 -9.43
N THR A 122 -17.15 1.78 -8.33
CA THR A 122 -17.46 3.21 -8.37
C THR A 122 -16.36 4.03 -9.02
N TRP A 123 -15.09 3.67 -8.82
CA TRP A 123 -13.96 4.30 -9.50
C TRP A 123 -13.99 4.01 -11.00
N TYR A 124 -14.17 2.75 -11.41
CA TYR A 124 -14.23 2.37 -12.83
C TYR A 124 -15.41 3.02 -13.56
N ILE A 125 -16.59 3.06 -12.95
CA ILE A 125 -17.77 3.74 -13.51
C ILE A 125 -17.52 5.25 -13.64
N SER A 126 -16.83 5.85 -12.67
CA SER A 126 -16.58 7.30 -12.65
C SER A 126 -15.49 7.76 -13.62
N GLU A 127 -14.44 6.96 -13.79
CA GLU A 127 -13.19 7.41 -14.44
C GLU A 127 -12.79 6.56 -15.65
N GLY A 128 -13.49 5.45 -15.91
CA GLY A 128 -13.25 4.56 -17.05
C GLY A 128 -11.94 3.78 -17.00
N THR A 129 -11.18 3.89 -15.89
CA THR A 129 -9.89 3.22 -15.71
C THR A 129 -9.56 3.02 -14.24
N LEU A 130 -8.85 1.93 -13.94
CA LEU A 130 -8.25 1.65 -12.63
C LEU A 130 -6.74 1.86 -12.63
N SER A 131 -6.21 2.55 -13.65
CA SER A 131 -4.78 2.80 -13.80
C SER A 131 -4.28 3.87 -12.83
N ILE A 132 -3.31 3.50 -12.01
CA ILE A 132 -2.63 4.37 -11.05
C ILE A 132 -1.81 5.50 -11.71
N HIS A 133 -1.35 5.30 -12.95
CA HIS A 133 -0.58 6.30 -13.71
C HIS A 133 -1.42 7.52 -14.10
N SER A 134 -2.74 7.42 -13.95
CA SER A 134 -3.69 8.45 -14.34
C SER A 134 -4.18 9.31 -13.17
N ILE A 135 -3.60 9.13 -11.97
CA ILE A 135 -3.98 9.86 -10.74
C ILE A 135 -3.40 11.28 -10.81
N ARG A 136 -4.13 12.13 -11.55
CA ARG A 136 -3.82 13.55 -11.74
C ARG A 136 -4.86 14.48 -11.12
N THR A 137 -6.05 13.95 -10.78
CA THR A 137 -7.18 14.72 -10.22
C THR A 137 -7.41 14.34 -8.75
N ARG A 138 -7.96 15.29 -7.96
CA ARG A 138 -8.32 15.04 -6.55
C ARG A 138 -9.34 13.91 -6.39
N ARG A 139 -10.24 13.76 -7.37
CA ARG A 139 -11.25 12.69 -7.37
C ARG A 139 -10.62 11.30 -7.50
N ARG A 140 -9.71 11.13 -8.47
CA ARG A 140 -8.95 9.87 -8.65
C ARG A 140 -8.07 9.55 -7.45
N GLU A 141 -7.45 10.58 -6.89
CA GLU A 141 -6.64 10.46 -5.68
C GLU A 141 -7.49 10.00 -4.48
N GLY A 142 -8.73 10.49 -4.33
CA GLY A 142 -9.66 10.02 -3.32
C GLY A 142 -10.02 8.54 -3.46
N PHE A 143 -10.38 8.08 -4.66
CA PHE A 143 -10.63 6.65 -4.91
C PHE A 143 -9.41 5.79 -4.65
N TYR A 144 -8.23 6.28 -5.03
CA TYR A 144 -6.98 5.58 -4.81
C TYR A 144 -6.69 5.38 -3.32
N TRP A 145 -6.74 6.45 -2.51
CA TRP A 145 -6.48 6.34 -1.08
C TRP A 145 -7.55 5.49 -0.36
N LEU A 146 -8.81 5.56 -0.79
CA LEU A 146 -9.86 4.72 -0.26
C LEU A 146 -9.65 3.23 -0.61
N ALA A 147 -9.26 2.93 -1.86
CA ALA A 147 -8.93 1.58 -2.28
C ALA A 147 -7.73 1.02 -1.49
N ILE A 148 -6.72 1.84 -1.24
CA ILE A 148 -5.60 1.48 -0.37
C ILE A 148 -6.10 1.19 1.03
N LEU A 149 -6.88 2.07 1.67
CA LEU A 149 -7.39 1.85 3.02
C LEU A 149 -8.13 0.51 3.15
N PHE A 150 -9.08 0.22 2.24
CA PHE A 150 -9.79 -1.04 2.24
C PHE A 150 -8.88 -2.24 1.97
N THR A 151 -7.89 -2.09 1.09
CA THR A 151 -6.90 -3.15 0.83
C THR A 151 -6.08 -3.46 2.07
N PHE A 152 -5.68 -2.44 2.82
CA PHE A 152 -4.88 -2.61 4.03
C PHE A 152 -5.68 -3.28 5.15
N ALA A 153 -6.91 -2.83 5.40
CA ALA A 153 -7.80 -3.46 6.38
C ALA A 153 -8.19 -4.89 5.99
N LEU A 154 -8.53 -5.11 4.70
CA LEU A 154 -8.79 -6.45 4.16
C LEU A 154 -7.60 -7.37 4.33
N GLY A 155 -6.40 -6.89 4.06
CA GLY A 155 -5.21 -7.72 4.13
C GLY A 155 -4.81 -8.12 5.55
N THR A 156 -5.05 -7.27 6.56
CA THR A 156 -4.92 -7.70 7.97
C THR A 156 -5.97 -8.76 8.27
N ALA A 157 -7.26 -8.46 8.05
CA ALA A 157 -8.35 -9.40 8.35
C ALA A 157 -8.19 -10.76 7.64
N ALA A 158 -7.75 -10.77 6.38
CA ALA A 158 -7.50 -11.99 5.63
C ALA A 158 -6.22 -12.71 6.07
N GLY A 159 -5.20 -11.99 6.53
CA GLY A 159 -3.99 -12.57 7.12
C GLY A 159 -4.34 -13.35 8.38
N ASP A 160 -5.01 -12.71 9.33
CA ASP A 160 -5.36 -13.30 10.63
C ASP A 160 -6.40 -14.41 10.46
N LEU A 161 -7.32 -14.27 9.51
CA LEU A 161 -8.25 -15.34 9.15
C LEU A 161 -7.50 -16.62 8.76
N VAL A 162 -6.48 -16.50 7.91
CA VAL A 162 -5.73 -17.65 7.39
C VAL A 162 -4.76 -18.19 8.44
N ALA A 163 -4.09 -17.31 9.18
CA ALA A 163 -3.10 -17.69 10.17
C ALA A 163 -3.73 -18.27 11.45
N GLU A 164 -4.78 -17.62 11.98
CA GLU A 164 -5.32 -17.91 13.31
C GLU A 164 -6.63 -18.69 13.24
N GLN A 165 -7.60 -18.27 12.40
CA GLN A 165 -8.89 -18.97 12.34
C GLN A 165 -8.84 -20.27 11.54
N ILE A 166 -8.04 -20.33 10.47
CA ILE A 166 -7.79 -21.57 9.71
C ILE A 166 -6.61 -22.36 10.32
N GLU A 167 -5.94 -21.80 11.34
CA GLU A 167 -4.84 -22.43 12.08
C GLU A 167 -3.66 -22.88 11.20
N LEU A 168 -3.42 -22.22 10.07
CA LEU A 168 -2.25 -22.54 9.22
C LEU A 168 -0.93 -22.01 9.81
N GLY A 169 -1.01 -21.05 10.73
CA GLY A 169 0.12 -20.36 11.31
C GLY A 169 0.71 -19.27 10.41
N TYR A 170 1.45 -18.35 11.02
CA TYR A 170 1.95 -17.12 10.37
C TYR A 170 2.94 -17.42 9.22
N LEU A 171 3.89 -18.34 9.41
CA LEU A 171 4.88 -18.67 8.38
C LEU A 171 4.24 -19.31 7.14
N THR A 172 3.34 -20.28 7.34
CA THR A 172 2.64 -20.95 6.24
C THR A 172 1.78 -19.97 5.46
N SER A 173 1.06 -19.09 6.17
CA SER A 173 0.25 -18.02 5.57
C SER A 173 1.11 -17.09 4.71
N ALA A 174 2.26 -16.63 5.24
CA ALA A 174 3.21 -15.82 4.49
C ALA A 174 3.69 -16.54 3.21
N LEU A 175 4.02 -17.83 3.27
CA LEU A 175 4.43 -18.61 2.10
C LEU A 175 3.31 -18.73 1.06
N ILE A 176 2.06 -18.92 1.48
CA ILE A 176 0.90 -18.96 0.58
C ILE A 176 0.75 -17.62 -0.15
N PHE A 177 0.78 -16.50 0.56
CA PHE A 177 0.66 -15.18 -0.06
C PHE A 177 1.84 -14.87 -0.99
N ALA A 178 3.06 -15.26 -0.61
CA ALA A 178 4.23 -15.14 -1.48
C ALA A 178 4.08 -15.98 -2.76
N ALA A 179 3.55 -17.21 -2.65
CA ALA A 179 3.28 -18.08 -3.79
C ALA A 179 2.22 -17.49 -4.73
N ILE A 180 1.17 -16.87 -4.18
CA ILE A 180 0.15 -16.17 -4.98
C ILE A 180 0.78 -15.00 -5.75
N ILE A 181 1.65 -14.20 -5.12
CA ILE A 181 2.36 -13.10 -5.79
C ILE A 181 3.26 -13.64 -6.90
N ALA A 182 3.99 -14.73 -6.64
CA ALA A 182 4.84 -15.38 -7.64
C ALA A 182 4.01 -15.89 -8.83
N LEU A 183 2.85 -16.48 -8.58
CA LEU A 183 1.93 -16.96 -9.63
C LEU A 183 1.38 -15.81 -10.47
N VAL A 184 0.96 -14.71 -9.84
CA VAL A 184 0.49 -13.50 -10.54
C VAL A 184 1.60 -12.90 -11.40
N THR A 185 2.83 -12.88 -10.87
CA THR A 185 4.02 -12.41 -11.60
C THR A 185 4.32 -13.30 -12.80
N ALA A 186 4.27 -14.63 -12.63
CA ALA A 186 4.43 -15.60 -13.72
C ALA A 186 3.32 -15.47 -14.77
N ALA A 187 2.06 -15.26 -14.36
CA ALA A 187 0.95 -15.02 -15.27
C ALA A 187 1.10 -13.69 -16.04
N TYR A 188 1.63 -12.65 -15.41
CA TYR A 188 1.91 -11.38 -16.07
C TYR A 188 2.95 -11.53 -17.18
N TYR A 189 4.10 -12.16 -16.90
CA TYR A 189 5.17 -12.32 -17.89
C TYR A 189 4.91 -13.44 -18.90
N GLY A 190 4.28 -14.54 -18.48
CA GLY A 190 4.05 -15.73 -19.31
C GLY A 190 2.73 -15.70 -20.09
N LEU A 191 1.65 -15.22 -19.47
CA LEU A 191 0.29 -15.24 -20.04
C LEU A 191 -0.20 -13.86 -20.51
N ARG A 192 0.66 -12.83 -20.45
CA ARG A 192 0.34 -11.45 -20.83
C ARG A 192 -0.91 -10.91 -20.11
N LEU A 193 -1.03 -11.21 -18.82
CA LEU A 193 -2.11 -10.71 -17.98
C LEU A 193 -2.16 -9.17 -18.02
N ASN A 194 -3.35 -8.58 -17.94
CA ASN A 194 -3.51 -7.13 -17.92
C ASN A 194 -2.70 -6.51 -16.77
N ALA A 195 -1.82 -5.54 -17.08
CA ALA A 195 -0.92 -4.93 -16.12
C ALA A 195 -1.63 -4.29 -14.91
N VAL A 196 -2.81 -3.68 -15.13
CA VAL A 196 -3.59 -3.05 -14.04
C VAL A 196 -4.17 -4.11 -13.12
N LEU A 197 -4.69 -5.21 -13.68
CA LEU A 197 -5.24 -6.31 -12.89
C LEU A 197 -4.13 -7.05 -12.13
N ALA A 198 -3.02 -7.37 -12.79
CA ALA A 198 -1.86 -7.99 -12.15
C ALA A 198 -1.33 -7.12 -11.00
N PHE A 199 -1.24 -5.81 -11.21
CA PHE A 199 -0.86 -4.85 -10.19
C PHE A 199 -1.81 -4.90 -8.99
N TRP A 200 -3.12 -4.80 -9.18
CA TRP A 200 -4.06 -4.77 -8.06
C TRP A 200 -4.08 -6.08 -7.28
N ILE A 201 -4.01 -7.24 -7.95
CA ILE A 201 -3.94 -8.53 -7.24
C ILE A 201 -2.66 -8.61 -6.42
N ALA A 202 -1.49 -8.36 -7.02
CA ALA A 202 -0.23 -8.35 -6.28
C ALA A 202 -0.26 -7.31 -5.15
N TYR A 203 -0.84 -6.14 -5.41
CA TYR A 203 -0.97 -5.07 -4.45
C TYR A 203 -1.83 -5.49 -3.24
N ILE A 204 -2.95 -6.17 -3.47
CA ILE A 204 -3.82 -6.65 -2.40
C ILE A 204 -3.11 -7.74 -1.58
N VAL A 205 -2.48 -8.72 -2.26
CA VAL A 205 -1.87 -9.89 -1.60
C VAL A 205 -0.58 -9.55 -0.84
N THR A 206 0.13 -8.48 -1.21
CA THR A 206 1.30 -8.03 -0.42
C THR A 206 0.96 -7.57 1.00
N ARG A 207 -0.30 -7.18 1.28
CA ARG A 207 -0.71 -6.80 2.64
C ARG A 207 -0.77 -7.99 3.59
N PRO A 208 -1.57 -9.05 3.34
CA PRO A 208 -1.64 -10.20 4.23
C PRO A 208 -0.29 -10.91 4.33
N LEU A 209 0.53 -10.89 3.26
CA LEU A 209 1.94 -11.31 3.33
C LEU A 209 2.72 -10.54 4.41
N GLY A 210 2.66 -9.20 4.37
CA GLY A 210 3.39 -8.35 5.30
C GLY A 210 2.90 -8.45 6.73
N ALA A 211 1.59 -8.60 6.94
CA ALA A 211 0.99 -8.88 8.26
C ALA A 211 1.48 -10.22 8.80
N SER A 212 1.33 -11.30 8.04
CA SER A 212 1.81 -12.65 8.42
C SER A 212 3.31 -12.67 8.75
N ILE A 213 4.14 -11.92 8.02
CA ILE A 213 5.57 -11.78 8.33
C ILE A 213 5.76 -10.99 9.63
N GLY A 214 5.04 -9.89 9.82
CA GLY A 214 5.04 -9.10 11.05
C GLY A 214 4.74 -9.96 12.27
N ASP A 215 3.61 -10.65 12.24
CA ASP A 215 3.15 -11.52 13.33
C ASP A 215 4.13 -12.66 13.58
N TYR A 216 4.65 -13.28 12.52
CA TYR A 216 5.66 -14.32 12.67
C TYR A 216 6.92 -13.80 13.39
N LEU A 217 7.32 -12.55 13.17
CA LEU A 217 8.49 -11.97 13.83
C LEU A 217 8.18 -11.55 15.28
N THR A 218 6.99 -10.98 15.54
CA THR A 218 6.65 -10.35 16.82
C THR A 218 6.01 -11.30 17.82
N GLN A 219 5.08 -12.14 17.39
CA GLN A 219 4.26 -12.98 18.26
C GLN A 219 5.09 -14.01 19.02
N ASP A 220 4.59 -14.44 20.18
CA ASP A 220 5.26 -15.40 21.04
C ASP A 220 5.45 -16.76 20.36
N LYS A 221 6.49 -17.48 20.77
CA LYS A 221 6.78 -18.84 20.27
C LYS A 221 5.65 -19.83 20.53
N THR A 222 4.86 -19.60 21.58
CA THR A 222 3.67 -20.41 21.89
C THR A 222 2.51 -20.15 20.93
N ALA A 223 2.46 -18.97 20.30
CA ALA A 223 1.49 -18.63 19.27
C ALA A 223 2.00 -18.93 17.84
N GLY A 224 3.22 -19.45 17.69
CA GLY A 224 3.83 -19.77 16.39
C GLY A 224 4.69 -18.67 15.79
N GLY A 225 5.01 -17.61 16.54
CA GLY A 225 5.96 -16.56 16.14
C GLY A 225 7.38 -16.79 16.68
N LEU A 226 8.29 -15.85 16.43
CA LEU A 226 9.69 -15.89 16.85
C LEU A 226 9.93 -15.25 18.22
N GLY A 227 9.00 -14.43 18.71
CA GLY A 227 9.10 -13.70 19.98
C GLY A 227 10.18 -12.62 19.97
N LEU A 228 10.42 -11.93 18.84
CA LEU A 228 11.41 -10.86 18.77
C LEU A 228 10.91 -9.55 19.41
N GLY A 229 9.60 -9.46 19.66
CA GLY A 229 8.94 -8.28 20.21
C GLY A 229 8.64 -7.21 19.16
N SER A 230 7.46 -6.59 19.28
CA SER A 230 6.96 -5.54 18.38
C SER A 230 7.93 -4.36 18.27
N THR A 231 8.36 -3.79 19.40
CA THR A 231 9.24 -2.61 19.43
C THR A 231 10.53 -2.77 18.61
N ILE A 232 11.23 -3.92 18.73
CA ILE A 232 12.50 -4.14 18.01
C ILE A 232 12.24 -4.27 16.51
N VAL A 233 11.26 -5.11 16.13
CA VAL A 233 10.92 -5.34 14.73
C VAL A 233 10.47 -4.05 14.06
N THR A 234 9.55 -3.30 14.68
CA THR A 234 9.10 -2.00 14.18
C THR A 234 10.25 -1.03 14.00
N THR A 235 11.16 -0.91 14.98
CA THR A 235 12.29 0.03 14.90
C THR A 235 13.20 -0.28 13.71
N VAL A 236 13.56 -1.55 13.51
CA VAL A 236 14.42 -1.98 12.39
C VAL A 236 13.75 -1.69 11.05
N PHE A 237 12.48 -2.03 10.90
CA PHE A 237 11.77 -1.80 9.64
C PHE A 237 11.54 -0.31 9.37
N VAL A 238 11.22 0.49 10.38
CA VAL A 238 11.09 1.95 10.23
C VAL A 238 12.41 2.56 9.78
N ILE A 239 13.55 2.14 10.33
CA ILE A 239 14.87 2.60 9.87
C ILE A 239 15.10 2.22 8.41
N ALA A 240 14.77 0.99 8.01
CA ALA A 240 14.91 0.54 6.63
C ALA A 240 14.03 1.34 5.66
N ILE A 241 12.78 1.64 6.05
CA ILE A 241 11.86 2.49 5.28
C ILE A 241 12.41 3.91 5.17
N VAL A 242 12.79 4.54 6.28
CA VAL A 242 13.32 5.91 6.29
C VAL A 242 14.57 6.01 5.43
N GLY A 243 15.48 5.04 5.52
CA GLY A 243 16.67 4.97 4.66
C GLY A 243 16.32 4.85 3.18
N SER A 244 15.36 3.98 2.84
CA SER A 244 14.90 3.78 1.46
C SER A 244 14.19 5.01 0.89
N VAL A 245 13.33 5.64 1.68
CA VAL A 245 12.60 6.87 1.30
C VAL A 245 13.56 8.06 1.19
N ALA A 246 14.55 8.16 2.07
CA ALA A 246 15.60 9.17 1.96
C ALA A 246 16.42 8.99 0.69
N TYR A 247 16.82 7.75 0.37
CA TYR A 247 17.51 7.42 -0.87
C TYR A 247 16.69 7.81 -2.10
N LEU A 248 15.39 7.48 -2.15
CA LEU A 248 14.51 7.87 -3.26
C LEU A 248 14.30 9.39 -3.32
N SER A 249 14.19 10.06 -2.18
CA SER A 249 14.06 11.52 -2.13
C SER A 249 15.30 12.24 -2.68
N ILE A 250 16.49 11.65 -2.52
CA ILE A 250 17.76 12.19 -3.04
C ILE A 250 17.94 11.85 -4.51
N THR A 251 17.76 10.57 -4.87
CA THR A 251 18.06 10.06 -6.22
C THR A 251 16.95 10.31 -7.24
N LYS A 252 15.71 10.53 -6.78
CA LYS A 252 14.50 10.65 -7.61
C LYS A 252 14.30 9.48 -8.58
N ALA A 253 14.84 8.31 -8.25
CA ALA A 253 14.79 7.11 -9.08
C ALA A 253 13.36 6.56 -9.30
N ASP A 254 12.36 7.12 -8.61
CA ASP A 254 10.95 6.76 -8.63
C ASP A 254 10.03 7.86 -9.20
N VAL A 255 10.62 8.95 -9.73
CA VAL A 255 9.91 10.05 -10.36
C VAL A 255 9.83 9.82 -11.87
N LEU A 256 8.62 9.87 -12.43
CA LEU A 256 8.39 9.85 -13.88
C LEU A 256 9.10 11.03 -14.56
N ASP A 257 10.26 10.78 -15.17
CA ASP A 257 11.02 11.79 -15.88
C ASP A 257 10.40 12.03 -17.27
N THR A 258 9.56 13.06 -17.36
CA THR A 258 8.91 13.45 -18.63
C THR A 258 9.92 13.99 -19.66
N ALA A 259 11.16 14.27 -19.24
CA ALA A 259 12.22 14.79 -20.11
C ALA A 259 12.88 13.71 -20.97
N ALA A 260 13.00 12.47 -20.48
CA ALA A 260 13.65 11.38 -21.21
C ALA A 260 12.78 10.81 -22.35
N ASP A 261 11.46 10.90 -22.21
CA ASP A 261 10.52 10.43 -23.23
C ASP A 261 10.46 11.39 -24.44
N ASN A 262 10.61 12.70 -24.19
CA ASN A 262 10.65 13.71 -25.25
C ASN A 262 11.96 13.68 -26.06
N SER A 263 13.11 13.40 -25.44
CA SER A 263 14.38 13.29 -26.19
C SER A 263 14.41 12.09 -27.12
N ASN A 264 13.88 10.94 -26.66
CA ASN A 264 13.79 9.73 -27.48
C ASN A 264 12.79 9.89 -28.64
N ALA A 265 11.70 10.62 -28.44
CA ALA A 265 10.73 10.93 -29.49
C ALA A 265 11.28 11.91 -30.53
N GLU A 266 12.07 12.92 -30.11
CA GLU A 266 12.73 13.85 -31.04
C GLU A 266 13.85 13.18 -31.83
N ASP A 267 14.64 12.31 -31.23
CA ASP A 267 15.70 11.57 -31.93
C ASP A 267 15.13 10.52 -32.90
N ALA A 268 14.03 9.85 -32.55
CA ALA A 268 13.33 8.93 -33.46
C ALA A 268 12.64 9.65 -34.63
N ALA A 269 12.26 10.93 -34.47
CA ALA A 269 11.71 11.74 -35.55
C ALA A 269 12.78 12.37 -36.46
N ARG A 270 14.06 12.30 -36.06
CA ARG A 270 15.21 12.82 -36.82
C ARG A 270 16.00 11.73 -37.56
N ALA A 271 15.69 10.45 -37.33
CA ALA A 271 16.27 9.29 -38.01
C ALA A 271 15.39 8.86 -39.20
#